data_AF-A0A1Y4IHA3-F1
#
_entry.id   AF-A0A1Y4IHA3-F1
#
_cell.length_a   1.000
_cell.length_b   1.000
_cell.length_c   1.000
_cell.angle_alpha   90.00
_cell.angle_beta   90.00
_cell.angle_gamma   90.00
#
_symmetry.space_group_name_H-M   'P 1'
#
loop_
_entity.id
_entity.type
_entity.pdbx_description
1 polymer ?
#
loop_
_entity_poly.entity_id
_entity_poly.type
_entity_poly.pdbx_seq_one_letter_code
_entity_poly.pdbx_strand_id
1 'polypeptide(L)'
;MEKKNKTTPLKVVRRESGYLLFSDSKTGKEGLESYLQYTADHFFDPHAYDGPLEIYEYSGFRKELASHINSSCRRGFLPGGDRKGGYVSSGLLPTEFINRLEPKLYVPMSPTSEGYSGLFSQVRGYMGLELSRKPENEDIYRLLSIREHGYMNIHDKPFTYYRELLPLAEQLEKVTQVKSAGLFDVQAFKELSLKIKKAAEDILHRDFDVRGHRSLEKYLNAPDTSLLVGNRVLDKVQLGILAKGNALYLPENDRPASRHLLYCMADFTRNKLLVSGEPFPIRTYRVKDGIPHPVSPQEKIPEKRKTPRKSTGRKIS
;
A
#
# COMPACT_ATOMS: atom_id res chain seq x y z
N MET A 1 3.24 31.85 -46.76
CA MET A 1 3.36 30.41 -46.45
C MET A 1 3.69 30.28 -44.97
N GLU A 2 2.70 30.01 -44.12
CA GLU A 2 2.96 29.62 -42.74
C GLU A 2 3.71 28.29 -42.74
N LYS A 3 4.92 28.27 -42.19
CA LYS A 3 5.57 27.02 -41.79
C LYS A 3 4.64 26.39 -40.76
N LYS A 4 3.86 25.38 -41.15
CA LYS A 4 3.25 24.45 -40.20
C LYS A 4 4.39 23.87 -39.37
N ASN A 5 4.65 24.45 -38.20
CA ASN A 5 5.49 23.86 -37.18
C ASN A 5 4.82 22.52 -36.86
N LYS A 6 5.31 21.44 -37.48
CA LYS A 6 4.94 20.08 -37.10
C LYS A 6 5.35 19.92 -35.65
N THR A 7 4.43 20.15 -34.73
CA THR A 7 4.64 19.75 -33.36
C THR A 7 4.67 18.25 -33.31
N THR A 8 5.82 17.71 -32.91
CA THR A 8 5.90 16.34 -32.45
C THR A 8 4.93 16.19 -31.29
N PRO A 9 4.04 15.19 -31.33
CA PRO A 9 3.15 14.93 -30.21
C PRO A 9 3.97 14.62 -28.95
N LEU A 10 3.45 15.05 -27.82
CA LEU A 10 4.01 14.79 -26.50
C LEU A 10 3.23 13.67 -25.85
N LYS A 11 3.94 12.73 -25.25
CA LYS A 11 3.39 11.81 -24.27
C LYS A 11 3.49 12.48 -22.90
N VAL A 12 2.36 12.63 -22.22
CA VAL A 12 2.32 13.22 -20.89
C VAL A 12 1.96 12.11 -19.91
N VAL A 13 2.81 11.87 -18.93
CA VAL A 13 2.51 10.98 -17.81
C VAL A 13 2.05 11.83 -16.65
N ARG A 14 0.90 11.48 -16.07
CA ARG A 14 0.43 12.07 -14.81
C ARG A 14 0.46 11.02 -13.72
N ARG A 15 0.92 11.46 -12.55
CA ARG A 15 0.90 10.75 -11.27
C ARG A 15 0.38 11.70 -10.19
N GLU A 16 0.26 11.20 -8.97
CA GLU A 16 -0.12 12.02 -7.82
C GLU A 16 0.91 13.14 -7.57
N SER A 17 2.21 12.87 -7.77
CA SER A 17 3.28 13.85 -7.62
C SER A 17 3.38 14.89 -8.75
N GLY A 18 2.64 14.74 -9.85
CA GLY A 18 2.57 15.72 -10.93
C GLY A 18 2.73 15.12 -12.33
N TYR A 19 3.37 15.88 -13.23
CA TYR A 19 3.43 15.57 -14.66
C TYR A 19 4.86 15.35 -15.16
N LEU A 20 5.04 14.41 -16.07
CA LEU A 20 6.25 14.22 -16.87
C LEU A 20 5.89 14.35 -18.34
N LEU A 21 6.66 15.14 -19.08
CA LEU A 21 6.41 15.43 -20.50
C LEU A 21 7.53 14.83 -21.33
N PHE A 22 7.19 13.91 -22.23
CA PHE A 22 8.14 13.24 -23.12
C PHE A 22 7.82 13.58 -24.57
N SER A 23 8.84 14.01 -25.32
CA SER A 23 8.72 14.20 -26.76
C SER A 23 8.95 12.91 -27.54
N ASP A 24 8.54 12.89 -28.82
CA ASP A 24 8.88 11.79 -29.75
C ASP A 24 10.36 11.69 -30.17
N SER A 25 11.24 12.54 -29.64
CA SER A 25 12.69 12.38 -29.83
C SER A 25 13.20 11.09 -29.18
N LYS A 26 14.38 10.62 -29.60
CA LYS A 26 15.04 9.45 -29.01
C LYS A 26 15.12 9.56 -27.48
N THR A 27 15.57 10.70 -26.96
CA THR A 27 15.67 10.97 -25.51
C THR A 27 14.32 10.93 -24.80
N GLY A 28 13.25 11.40 -25.43
CA GLY A 28 11.92 11.37 -24.82
C GLY A 28 11.33 9.96 -24.80
N LYS A 29 11.51 9.20 -25.89
CA LYS A 29 11.07 7.80 -25.98
C LYS A 29 11.81 6.90 -24.97
N GLU A 30 13.14 6.96 -24.96
CA GLU A 30 13.97 6.21 -23.99
C GLU A 30 13.65 6.62 -22.55
N GLY A 31 13.38 7.91 -22.32
CA GLY A 31 13.00 8.41 -21.01
C GLY A 31 11.64 7.89 -20.52
N LEU A 32 10.66 7.81 -21.43
CA LEU A 32 9.35 7.26 -21.12
C LEU A 32 9.43 5.75 -20.86
N GLU A 33 10.16 5.02 -21.70
CA GLU A 33 10.40 3.59 -21.52
C GLU A 33 11.09 3.30 -20.18
N SER A 34 12.16 4.02 -19.86
CA SER A 34 12.86 3.88 -18.57
C SER A 34 11.94 4.18 -17.38
N TYR A 35 11.07 5.19 -17.50
CA TYR A 35 10.09 5.51 -16.46
C TYR A 35 9.05 4.41 -16.27
N LEU A 36 8.54 3.84 -17.37
CA LEU A 36 7.56 2.75 -17.32
C LEU A 36 8.19 1.47 -16.77
N GLN A 37 9.44 1.17 -17.14
CA GLN A 37 10.18 0.05 -16.56
C GLN A 37 10.39 0.24 -15.07
N TYR A 38 10.82 1.42 -14.62
CA TYR A 38 10.94 1.72 -13.19
C TYR A 38 9.61 1.51 -12.46
N THR A 39 8.50 1.97 -13.05
CA THR A 39 7.16 1.79 -12.49
C THR A 39 6.78 0.31 -12.36
N ALA A 40 7.17 -0.52 -13.33
CA ALA A 40 6.97 -1.97 -13.27
C ALA A 40 7.88 -2.64 -12.23
N ASP A 41 9.14 -2.24 -12.14
CA ASP A 41 10.12 -2.80 -11.18
C ASP A 41 9.75 -2.51 -9.72
N HIS A 42 9.07 -1.40 -9.47
CA HIS A 42 8.65 -0.96 -8.14
C HIS A 42 7.13 -1.07 -7.93
N PHE A 43 6.42 -1.85 -8.75
CA PHE A 43 4.96 -1.94 -8.73
C PHE A 43 4.39 -2.28 -7.33
N PHE A 44 5.06 -3.20 -6.65
CA PHE A 44 4.69 -3.72 -5.34
C PHE A 44 5.37 -2.99 -4.17
N ASP A 45 6.29 -2.07 -4.43
CA ASP A 45 7.02 -1.36 -3.38
C ASP A 45 6.07 -0.38 -2.64
N PRO A 46 5.91 -0.50 -1.31
CA PRO A 46 5.07 0.41 -0.52
C PRO A 46 5.55 1.86 -0.53
N HIS A 47 6.84 2.10 -0.76
CA HIS A 47 7.45 3.44 -0.70
C HIS A 47 7.54 4.12 -2.07
N ALA A 48 7.34 3.38 -3.17
CA ALA A 48 7.39 3.91 -4.53
C ALA A 48 6.02 4.30 -5.10
N TYR A 49 4.93 4.09 -4.36
CA TYR A 49 3.59 4.36 -4.86
C TYR A 49 3.31 5.86 -5.03
N ASP A 50 2.77 6.21 -6.19
CA ASP A 50 2.54 7.59 -6.62
C ASP A 50 1.21 7.71 -7.39
N GLY A 51 0.15 7.12 -6.84
CA GLY A 51 -1.17 7.11 -7.45
C GLY A 51 -1.28 6.26 -8.73
N PRO A 52 -2.42 6.36 -9.45
CA PRO A 52 -2.63 5.70 -10.74
C PRO A 52 -1.65 6.24 -11.79
N LEU A 53 -1.35 5.40 -12.78
CA LEU A 53 -0.56 5.77 -13.95
C LEU A 53 -1.51 6.21 -15.07
N GLU A 54 -1.41 7.46 -15.47
CA GLU A 54 -2.21 8.02 -16.56
C GLU A 54 -1.30 8.51 -17.67
N ILE A 55 -1.55 8.08 -18.91
CA ILE A 55 -0.80 8.55 -20.09
C ILE A 55 -1.74 9.25 -21.05
N TYR A 56 -1.32 10.43 -21.48
CA TYR A 56 -2.03 11.31 -22.38
C TYR A 56 -1.20 11.57 -23.64
N GLU A 57 -1.87 11.99 -24.70
CA GLU A 57 -1.25 12.52 -25.90
C GLU A 57 -1.63 13.99 -26.07
N TYR A 58 -0.62 14.82 -26.35
CA TYR A 58 -0.83 16.23 -26.60
C TYR A 58 -0.09 16.66 -27.87
N SER A 59 -0.84 17.14 -28.87
CA SER A 59 -0.31 17.52 -30.20
C SER A 59 -0.11 19.03 -30.37
N GLY A 60 -0.46 19.85 -29.37
CA GLY A 60 -0.32 21.31 -29.45
C GLY A 60 1.12 21.80 -29.20
N PHE A 61 1.51 22.91 -29.84
CA PHE A 61 2.72 23.63 -29.43
C PHE A 61 2.36 24.69 -28.39
N ARG A 62 3.08 24.69 -27.27
CA ARG A 62 3.05 25.80 -26.31
C ARG A 62 4.49 26.09 -25.89
N LYS A 63 4.95 27.33 -26.12
CA LYS A 63 6.32 27.75 -25.77
C LYS A 63 6.57 27.59 -24.27
N GLU A 64 5.52 27.73 -23.47
CA GLU A 64 5.48 27.56 -22.02
C GLU A 64 5.85 26.13 -21.58
N LEU A 65 5.64 25.12 -22.43
CA LEU A 65 5.96 23.72 -22.11
C LEU A 65 7.43 23.38 -22.43
N ALA A 66 8.15 24.21 -23.19
CA ALA A 66 9.45 23.86 -23.75
C ALA A 66 10.53 23.54 -22.70
N SER A 67 10.51 24.24 -21.56
CA SER A 67 11.40 23.99 -20.43
C SER A 67 11.11 22.67 -19.70
N HIS A 68 9.88 22.16 -19.80
CA HIS A 68 9.40 20.98 -19.09
C HIS A 68 9.55 19.68 -19.88
N ILE A 69 9.54 19.74 -21.21
CA ILE A 69 9.70 18.58 -22.11
C ILE A 69 11.06 17.89 -21.84
N ASN A 70 11.05 16.58 -21.63
CA ASN A 70 12.21 15.73 -21.30
C ASN A 70 13.03 16.26 -20.12
N SER A 71 12.46 17.13 -19.26
CA SER A 71 13.21 17.75 -18.17
C SER A 71 13.63 16.72 -17.11
N SER A 72 12.88 15.64 -16.95
CA SER A 72 13.24 14.48 -16.13
C SER A 72 14.46 13.74 -16.70
N CYS A 73 14.48 13.50 -18.01
CA CYS A 73 15.61 12.85 -18.69
C CYS A 73 16.89 13.70 -18.58
N ARG A 74 16.79 15.01 -18.88
CA ARG A 74 17.93 15.94 -18.90
C ARG A 74 18.58 16.12 -17.53
N ARG A 75 17.79 16.03 -16.46
CA ARG A 75 18.25 16.24 -15.09
C ARG A 75 18.62 14.94 -14.37
N GLY A 76 18.55 13.79 -15.06
CA GLY A 76 18.80 12.48 -14.46
C GLY A 76 17.80 12.13 -13.35
N PHE A 77 16.56 12.65 -13.45
CA PHE A 77 15.50 12.46 -12.46
C PHE A 77 14.48 11.39 -12.86
N LEU A 78 14.77 10.59 -13.89
CA LEU A 78 14.08 9.32 -14.11
C LEU A 78 14.48 8.34 -12.99
N PRO A 79 13.57 7.49 -12.51
CA PRO A 79 13.58 7.22 -11.08
C PRO A 79 14.59 6.14 -10.64
N GLY A 80 14.95 6.21 -9.34
CA GLY A 80 16.02 5.47 -8.66
C GLY A 80 16.66 6.24 -7.49
N GLY A 81 16.34 7.54 -7.34
CA GLY A 81 16.80 8.39 -6.23
C GLY A 81 15.64 8.99 -5.43
N ASP A 82 15.94 9.35 -4.18
CA ASP A 82 15.05 9.80 -3.09
C ASP A 82 14.34 11.17 -3.34
N ARG A 83 14.11 11.56 -4.59
CA ARG A 83 13.59 12.88 -4.94
C ARG A 83 12.50 12.77 -6.00
N LYS A 84 11.28 13.12 -5.61
CA LYS A 84 10.16 13.53 -6.48
C LYS A 84 10.47 14.71 -7.44
N GLY A 85 11.74 15.09 -7.61
CA GLY A 85 12.23 16.26 -8.34
C GLY A 85 12.13 16.18 -9.87
N GLY A 86 11.69 15.04 -10.41
CA GLY A 86 11.42 14.88 -11.84
C GLY A 86 10.08 15.46 -12.31
N TYR A 87 9.08 15.48 -11.42
CA TYR A 87 7.72 15.89 -11.75
C TYR A 87 7.55 17.41 -11.83
N VAL A 88 6.70 17.85 -12.75
CA VAL A 88 6.24 19.23 -12.84
C VAL A 88 4.91 19.34 -12.11
N SER A 89 4.83 20.24 -11.13
CA SER A 89 3.59 20.52 -10.41
C SER A 89 2.53 21.13 -11.34
N SER A 90 1.25 20.85 -11.08
CA SER A 90 0.12 21.40 -11.84
C SER A 90 0.14 22.93 -11.90
N GLY A 91 0.55 23.59 -10.82
CA GLY A 91 0.61 25.06 -10.75
C GLY A 91 1.68 25.70 -11.65
N LEU A 92 2.61 24.90 -12.18
CA LEU A 92 3.65 25.36 -13.12
C LEU A 92 3.27 25.11 -14.59
N LEU A 93 2.15 24.42 -14.84
CA LEU A 93 1.68 24.11 -16.19
C LEU A 93 0.47 24.99 -16.54
N PRO A 94 0.31 25.39 -17.81
CA PRO A 94 -0.84 26.17 -18.23
C PRO A 94 -2.16 25.42 -17.95
N THR A 95 -3.13 26.08 -17.33
CA THR A 95 -4.44 25.47 -17.01
C THR A 95 -5.15 24.95 -18.26
N GLU A 96 -5.07 25.68 -19.38
CA GLU A 96 -5.63 25.24 -20.66
C GLU A 96 -4.97 23.97 -21.22
N PHE A 97 -3.70 23.72 -20.88
CA PHE A 97 -3.05 22.47 -21.24
C PHE A 97 -3.63 21.32 -20.42
N ILE A 98 -3.71 21.48 -19.09
CA ILE A 98 -4.26 20.47 -18.18
C ILE A 98 -5.71 20.14 -18.54
N ASN A 99 -6.54 21.16 -18.80
CA ASN A 99 -7.97 20.97 -19.10
C ASN A 99 -8.24 20.27 -20.44
N ARG A 100 -7.23 20.15 -21.32
CA ARG A 100 -7.33 19.45 -22.62
C ARG A 100 -6.78 18.03 -22.58
N LEU A 101 -6.25 17.59 -21.44
CA LEU A 101 -5.70 16.25 -21.29
C LEU A 101 -6.83 15.23 -21.14
N GLU A 102 -7.03 14.41 -22.17
CA GLU A 102 -7.88 13.23 -22.12
C GLU A 102 -7.03 11.96 -22.01
N PRO A 103 -7.23 11.13 -20.97
CA PRO A 103 -6.37 9.98 -20.73
C PRO A 103 -6.55 8.94 -21.84
N LYS A 104 -5.43 8.50 -22.40
CA LYS A 104 -5.37 7.42 -23.41
C LYS A 104 -5.05 6.07 -22.78
N LEU A 105 -4.32 6.10 -21.67
CA LEU A 105 -4.03 4.95 -20.81
C LEU A 105 -4.39 5.32 -19.37
N TYR A 106 -5.06 4.42 -18.66
CA TYR A 106 -5.32 4.54 -17.23
C TYR A 106 -5.06 3.20 -16.55
N VAL A 107 -4.01 3.14 -15.74
CA VAL A 107 -3.67 1.96 -14.94
C VAL A 107 -3.88 2.33 -13.46
N PRO A 108 -4.82 1.69 -12.73
CA PRO A 108 -5.09 1.98 -11.33
C PRO A 108 -3.90 1.78 -10.39
N MET A 109 -2.91 0.97 -10.81
CA MET A 109 -1.78 0.54 -9.99
C MET A 109 -2.22 -0.17 -8.69
N SER A 110 -3.32 -0.94 -8.74
CA SER A 110 -3.77 -1.79 -7.63
C SER A 110 -2.73 -2.87 -7.34
N PRO A 111 -2.32 -3.10 -6.08
CA PRO A 111 -1.30 -4.10 -5.76
C PRO A 111 -1.90 -5.51 -5.72
N THR A 112 -2.50 -5.95 -6.81
CA THR A 112 -3.11 -7.29 -6.98
C THR A 112 -2.42 -8.01 -8.13
N SER A 113 -2.66 -9.32 -8.26
CA SER A 113 -2.12 -10.07 -9.39
C SER A 113 -2.63 -9.54 -10.74
N GLU A 114 -3.92 -9.21 -10.80
CA GLU A 114 -4.56 -8.58 -11.96
C GLU A 114 -4.03 -7.17 -12.24
N GLY A 115 -3.82 -6.35 -11.20
CA GLY A 115 -3.28 -5.01 -11.36
C GLY A 115 -1.88 -5.01 -11.96
N TYR A 116 -1.01 -5.92 -11.50
CA TYR A 116 0.35 -6.07 -12.04
C TYR A 116 0.34 -6.57 -13.48
N SER A 117 -0.38 -7.65 -13.78
CA SER A 117 -0.47 -8.16 -15.16
C SER A 117 -1.12 -7.16 -16.11
N GLY A 118 -2.09 -6.38 -15.61
CA GLY A 118 -2.77 -5.29 -16.30
C GLY A 118 -1.83 -4.17 -16.74
N LEU A 119 -0.80 -3.83 -15.95
CA LEU A 119 0.20 -2.83 -16.36
C LEU A 119 0.91 -3.26 -17.65
N PHE A 120 1.41 -4.51 -17.69
CA PHE A 120 2.13 -5.01 -18.86
C PHE A 120 1.23 -5.11 -20.09
N SER A 121 0.02 -5.64 -19.94
CA SER A 121 -0.91 -5.80 -21.07
C SER A 121 -1.34 -4.46 -21.65
N GLN A 122 -1.65 -3.48 -20.80
CA GLN A 122 -2.06 -2.15 -21.23
C GLN A 122 -0.92 -1.35 -21.86
N VAL A 123 0.29 -1.39 -21.27
CA VAL A 123 1.47 -0.73 -21.84
C VAL A 123 1.82 -1.34 -23.19
N ARG A 124 1.84 -2.67 -23.31
CA ARG A 124 2.07 -3.35 -24.59
C ARG A 124 1.00 -2.99 -25.62
N GLY A 125 -0.28 -3.05 -25.24
CA GLY A 125 -1.40 -2.82 -26.16
C GLY A 125 -1.45 -1.38 -26.69
N TYR A 126 -1.17 -0.39 -25.84
CA TYR A 126 -1.26 1.02 -26.21
C TYR A 126 0.05 1.58 -26.79
N MET A 127 1.20 1.20 -26.22
CA MET A 127 2.50 1.77 -26.58
C MET A 127 3.34 0.87 -27.48
N GLY A 128 2.94 -0.40 -27.67
CA GLY A 128 3.76 -1.40 -28.36
C GLY A 128 5.07 -1.74 -27.62
N LEU A 129 5.16 -1.38 -26.33
CA LEU A 129 6.36 -1.52 -25.52
C LEU A 129 6.29 -2.79 -24.68
N GLU A 130 7.32 -3.64 -24.78
CA GLU A 130 7.49 -4.83 -23.94
C GLU A 130 8.36 -4.49 -22.74
N LEU A 131 7.73 -4.34 -21.57
CA LEU A 131 8.46 -4.15 -20.32
C LEU A 131 9.03 -5.49 -19.85
N SER A 132 10.23 -5.45 -19.28
CA SER A 132 10.83 -6.62 -18.65
C SER A 132 10.19 -6.90 -17.29
N ARG A 133 10.14 -8.18 -16.92
CA ARG A 133 9.56 -8.65 -15.66
C ARG A 133 10.68 -8.92 -14.67
N LYS A 134 10.69 -8.16 -13.57
CA LYS A 134 11.62 -8.36 -12.46
C LYS A 134 11.31 -9.69 -11.74
N PRO A 135 12.28 -10.60 -11.55
CA PRO A 135 12.04 -11.92 -10.95
C PRO A 135 11.32 -11.87 -9.60
N GLU A 136 11.69 -10.94 -8.72
CA GLU A 136 11.04 -10.81 -7.41
C GLU A 136 9.55 -10.40 -7.54
N ASN A 137 9.22 -9.55 -8.51
CA ASN A 137 7.82 -9.17 -8.76
C ASN A 137 7.01 -10.30 -9.39
N GLU A 138 7.65 -11.20 -10.16
CA GLU A 138 7.00 -12.42 -10.65
C GLU A 138 6.64 -13.37 -9.50
N ASP A 139 7.53 -13.54 -8.52
CA ASP A 139 7.23 -14.33 -7.32
C ASP A 139 6.07 -13.71 -6.52
N ILE A 140 6.09 -12.38 -6.30
CA ILE A 140 4.98 -11.66 -5.62
C ILE A 140 3.68 -11.83 -6.40
N TYR A 141 3.70 -11.61 -7.71
CA TYR A 141 2.53 -11.78 -8.59
C TYR A 141 1.92 -13.18 -8.47
N ARG A 142 2.75 -14.22 -8.51
CA ARG A 142 2.31 -15.62 -8.39
C ARG A 142 1.72 -15.89 -7.01
N LEU A 143 2.38 -15.45 -5.94
CA LEU A 143 1.87 -15.60 -4.57
C LEU A 143 0.53 -14.88 -4.37
N LEU A 144 0.38 -13.66 -4.91
CA LEU A 144 -0.88 -12.92 -4.88
C LEU A 144 -1.98 -13.66 -5.64
N SER A 145 -1.66 -14.18 -6.83
CA SER A 145 -2.62 -14.98 -7.61
C SER A 145 -3.08 -16.22 -6.85
N ILE A 146 -2.16 -16.95 -6.21
CA ILE A 146 -2.48 -18.12 -5.37
C ILE A 146 -3.32 -17.70 -4.16
N ARG A 147 -2.99 -16.59 -3.51
CA ARG A 147 -3.75 -16.06 -2.36
C ARG A 147 -5.18 -15.63 -2.75
N GLU A 148 -5.35 -15.01 -3.91
CA GLU A 148 -6.64 -14.53 -4.40
C GLU A 148 -7.53 -15.71 -4.82
N HIS A 149 -7.01 -16.62 -5.64
CA HIS A 149 -7.78 -17.70 -6.28
C HIS A 149 -7.77 -19.00 -5.50
N GLY A 150 -6.72 -19.27 -4.72
CA GLY A 150 -6.55 -20.48 -3.92
C GLY A 150 -6.18 -21.70 -4.74
N TYR A 151 -5.40 -21.48 -5.78
CA TYR A 151 -4.90 -22.49 -6.69
C TYR A 151 -3.52 -22.07 -7.20
N MET A 152 -2.63 -23.03 -7.39
CA MET A 152 -1.31 -22.84 -8.00
C MET A 152 -1.21 -23.71 -9.25
N ASN A 153 -0.85 -23.10 -10.38
CA ASN A 153 -0.52 -23.86 -11.59
C ASN A 153 0.87 -24.48 -11.44
N ILE A 154 0.94 -25.81 -11.33
CA ILE A 154 2.20 -26.56 -11.13
C ILE A 154 3.13 -26.57 -12.36
N HIS A 155 2.63 -26.16 -13.53
CA HIS A 155 3.44 -26.11 -14.75
C HIS A 155 4.11 -24.74 -14.96
N ASP A 156 3.68 -23.73 -14.21
CA ASP A 156 4.21 -22.38 -14.37
C ASP A 156 5.56 -22.25 -13.64
N LYS A 157 6.65 -22.20 -14.41
CA LYS A 157 8.04 -22.09 -13.92
C LYS A 157 8.79 -21.00 -14.69
N PRO A 158 9.78 -20.33 -14.07
CA PRO A 158 10.31 -20.54 -12.72
C PRO A 158 9.47 -19.87 -11.62
N PHE A 159 9.45 -20.46 -10.42
CA PHE A 159 8.83 -19.90 -9.22
C PHE A 159 9.63 -20.29 -7.99
N THR A 160 10.10 -19.31 -7.21
CA THR A 160 11.02 -19.57 -6.08
C THR A 160 10.40 -20.48 -5.03
N TYR A 161 9.11 -20.30 -4.74
CA TYR A 161 8.38 -21.02 -3.69
C TYR A 161 7.68 -22.28 -4.18
N TYR A 162 8.01 -22.74 -5.40
CA TYR A 162 7.40 -23.92 -5.99
C TYR A 162 7.44 -25.13 -5.05
N ARG A 163 8.61 -25.43 -4.46
CA ARG A 163 8.77 -26.59 -3.57
C ARG A 163 7.97 -26.48 -2.27
N GLU A 164 7.78 -25.27 -1.75
CA GLU A 164 7.04 -25.02 -0.50
C GLU A 164 5.53 -25.20 -0.71
N LEU A 165 5.00 -24.76 -1.85
CA LEU A 165 3.57 -24.84 -2.16
C LEU A 165 3.14 -26.10 -2.93
N LEU A 166 4.07 -26.82 -3.57
CA LEU A 166 3.79 -28.00 -4.37
C LEU A 166 2.95 -29.07 -3.63
N PRO A 167 3.24 -29.45 -2.38
CA PRO A 167 2.46 -30.50 -1.70
C PRO A 167 0.97 -30.15 -1.57
N LEU A 168 0.65 -28.87 -1.33
CA LEU A 168 -0.74 -28.39 -1.26
C LEU A 168 -1.37 -28.32 -2.65
N ALA A 169 -0.62 -27.91 -3.67
CA ALA A 169 -1.10 -27.84 -5.04
C ALA A 169 -1.41 -29.22 -5.62
N GLU A 170 -0.59 -30.23 -5.36
CA GLU A 170 -0.86 -31.62 -5.78
C GLU A 170 -2.10 -32.20 -5.10
N GLN A 171 -2.34 -31.86 -3.82
CA GLN A 171 -3.58 -32.25 -3.14
C GLN A 171 -4.80 -31.56 -3.76
N LEU A 172 -4.70 -30.27 -4.10
CA LEU A 172 -5.75 -29.54 -4.81
C LEU A 172 -6.04 -30.15 -6.18
N GLU A 173 -5.00 -30.46 -6.95
CA GLU A 173 -5.15 -31.09 -8.25
C GLU A 173 -5.90 -32.43 -8.13
N LYS A 174 -5.51 -33.29 -7.17
CA LYS A 174 -6.18 -34.58 -6.93
C LYS A 174 -7.67 -34.45 -6.59
N VAL A 175 -8.06 -33.46 -5.78
CA VAL A 175 -9.49 -33.27 -5.44
C VAL A 175 -10.30 -32.61 -6.55
N THR A 176 -9.64 -31.91 -7.47
CA THR A 176 -10.30 -31.28 -8.64
C THR A 176 -10.41 -32.22 -9.84
N GLN A 177 -9.52 -33.20 -9.96
CA GLN A 177 -9.54 -34.20 -11.03
C GLN A 177 -10.55 -35.32 -10.73
N VAL A 178 -11.84 -35.03 -10.87
CA VAL A 178 -12.92 -35.99 -10.69
C VAL A 178 -13.55 -36.41 -12.01
N LYS A 179 -13.97 -37.68 -12.12
CA LYS A 179 -14.58 -38.25 -13.34
C LYS A 179 -15.97 -37.66 -13.66
N SER A 180 -16.65 -37.12 -12.66
CA SER A 180 -17.96 -36.47 -12.81
C SER A 180 -18.17 -35.44 -11.69
N ALA A 181 -19.02 -34.44 -11.94
CA ALA A 181 -19.30 -33.36 -10.98
C ALA A 181 -19.87 -33.86 -9.64
N GLY A 182 -20.59 -34.99 -9.63
CA GLY A 182 -21.16 -35.57 -8.41
C GLY A 182 -20.13 -36.20 -7.47
N LEU A 183 -18.89 -36.42 -7.93
CA LEU A 183 -17.77 -36.92 -7.12
C LEU A 183 -16.87 -35.80 -6.59
N PHE A 184 -17.17 -34.55 -6.92
CA PHE A 184 -16.39 -33.41 -6.47
C PHE A 184 -16.62 -33.13 -4.98
N ASP A 185 -15.58 -33.30 -4.18
CA ASP A 185 -15.61 -32.94 -2.77
C ASP A 185 -15.40 -31.44 -2.59
N VAL A 186 -16.51 -30.71 -2.55
CA VAL A 186 -16.55 -29.26 -2.36
C VAL A 186 -15.90 -28.85 -1.03
N GLN A 187 -16.04 -29.66 0.02
CA GLN A 187 -15.54 -29.31 1.34
C GLN A 187 -14.01 -29.48 1.40
N ALA A 188 -13.50 -30.61 0.92
CA ALA A 188 -12.07 -30.83 0.81
C ALA A 188 -11.39 -29.77 -0.09
N PHE A 189 -12.02 -29.41 -1.21
CA PHE A 189 -11.53 -28.34 -2.07
C PHE A 189 -11.45 -26.99 -1.33
N LYS A 190 -12.51 -26.59 -0.61
CA LYS A 190 -12.53 -25.33 0.15
C LYS A 190 -11.45 -25.30 1.23
N GLU A 191 -11.26 -26.40 1.95
CA GLU A 191 -10.25 -26.50 3.01
C GLU A 191 -8.82 -26.43 2.45
N LEU A 192 -8.53 -27.18 1.38
CA LEU A 192 -7.22 -27.13 0.72
C LEU A 192 -6.96 -25.78 0.06
N SER A 193 -7.98 -25.17 -0.54
CA SER A 193 -7.91 -23.82 -1.11
C SER A 193 -7.57 -22.81 -0.02
N LEU A 194 -8.22 -22.87 1.15
CA LEU A 194 -7.90 -21.99 2.27
C LEU A 194 -6.46 -22.19 2.77
N LYS A 195 -6.00 -23.45 2.85
CA LYS A 195 -4.62 -23.78 3.27
C LYS A 195 -3.58 -23.20 2.30
N ILE A 196 -3.75 -23.36 0.99
CA ILE A 196 -2.78 -22.81 0.03
C ILE A 196 -2.81 -21.28 -0.02
N LYS A 197 -4.00 -20.66 0.13
CA LYS A 197 -4.12 -19.19 0.26
C LYS A 197 -3.33 -18.68 1.46
N LYS A 198 -3.48 -19.36 2.60
CA LYS A 198 -2.78 -19.01 3.83
C LYS A 198 -1.27 -19.20 3.70
N ALA A 199 -0.82 -20.31 3.11
CA ALA A 199 0.61 -20.55 2.87
C ALA A 199 1.24 -19.48 1.96
N ALA A 200 0.54 -19.07 0.88
CA ALA A 200 1.01 -17.99 0.02
C ALA A 200 1.06 -16.63 0.76
N GLU A 201 0.06 -16.32 1.58
CA GLU A 201 0.04 -15.12 2.41
C GLU A 201 1.17 -15.11 3.46
N ASP A 202 1.47 -16.26 4.07
CA ASP A 202 2.55 -16.39 5.05
C ASP A 202 3.93 -16.16 4.39
N ILE A 203 4.14 -16.68 3.18
CA ILE A 203 5.35 -16.40 2.40
C ILE A 203 5.46 -14.91 2.04
N LEU A 204 4.36 -14.29 1.58
CA LEU A 204 4.33 -12.85 1.29
C LEU A 204 4.77 -12.03 2.50
N HIS A 205 4.23 -12.32 3.69
CA HIS A 205 4.59 -11.61 4.91
C HIS A 205 6.02 -11.89 5.39
N ARG A 206 6.51 -13.13 5.22
CA ARG A 206 7.85 -13.55 5.63
C ARG A 206 8.91 -12.85 4.78
N ASP A 207 8.81 -12.99 3.46
CA ASP A 207 9.94 -12.71 2.56
C ASP A 207 9.84 -11.35 1.86
N PHE A 208 8.64 -10.79 1.74
CA PHE A 208 8.42 -9.57 0.95
C PHE A 208 7.82 -8.43 1.75
N ASP A 209 8.10 -7.21 1.31
CA ASP A 209 7.41 -6.03 1.76
C ASP A 209 6.53 -5.49 0.64
N VAL A 210 5.26 -5.89 0.65
CA VAL A 210 4.34 -5.69 -0.47
C VAL A 210 3.30 -4.65 -0.10
N ARG A 211 3.20 -3.59 -0.91
CA ARG A 211 2.14 -2.58 -0.81
C ARG A 211 0.77 -3.25 -0.77
N GLY A 212 -0.06 -2.86 0.20
CA GLY A 212 -1.41 -3.43 0.38
C GLY A 212 -1.47 -4.83 0.99
N HIS A 213 -0.33 -5.52 1.14
CA HIS A 213 -0.21 -6.85 1.76
C HIS A 213 0.93 -6.91 2.78
N ARG A 214 1.27 -5.76 3.37
CA ARG A 214 2.38 -5.62 4.32
C ARG A 214 2.04 -6.33 5.62
N SER A 215 3.01 -7.01 6.22
CA SER A 215 2.84 -7.50 7.58
C SER A 215 2.75 -6.32 8.56
N LEU A 216 1.99 -6.50 9.65
CA LEU A 216 1.85 -5.50 10.70
C LEU A 216 3.20 -5.18 11.32
N GLU A 217 4.11 -6.16 11.41
CA GLU A 217 5.48 -5.95 11.87
C GLU A 217 6.25 -5.00 10.94
N LYS A 218 6.25 -5.26 9.62
CA LYS A 218 6.91 -4.37 8.64
C LYS A 218 6.26 -2.98 8.63
N TYR A 219 4.94 -2.93 8.74
CA TYR A 219 4.19 -1.67 8.84
C TYR A 219 4.57 -0.86 10.08
N LEU A 220 4.59 -1.45 11.27
CA LEU A 220 4.91 -0.72 12.51
C LEU A 220 6.36 -0.23 12.57
N ASN A 221 7.28 -0.89 11.87
CA ASN A 221 8.70 -0.53 11.84
C ASN A 221 9.08 0.44 10.70
N ALA A 222 8.15 0.74 9.77
CA ALA A 222 8.45 1.62 8.66
C ALA A 222 8.56 3.11 9.09
N PRO A 223 9.51 3.86 8.51
CA PRO A 223 9.84 5.22 8.96
C PRO A 223 8.75 6.25 8.69
N ASP A 224 7.90 5.98 7.69
CA ASP A 224 6.81 6.81 7.18
C ASP A 224 5.42 6.40 7.72
N THR A 225 5.38 5.44 8.65
CA THR A 225 4.11 4.95 9.21
C THR A 225 3.37 6.02 10.00
N SER A 226 2.10 6.21 9.62
CA SER A 226 1.14 7.05 10.33
C SER A 226 -0.09 6.22 10.66
N LEU A 227 -0.28 5.91 11.94
CA LEU A 227 -1.38 5.07 12.42
C LEU A 227 -2.28 5.88 13.36
N LEU A 228 -3.54 6.06 12.98
CA LEU A 228 -4.57 6.70 13.81
C LEU A 228 -5.34 5.66 14.61
N VAL A 229 -5.39 5.81 15.92
CA VAL A 229 -6.21 5.00 16.83
C VAL A 229 -7.14 5.91 17.61
N GLY A 230 -8.40 5.94 17.20
CA GLY A 230 -9.39 6.88 17.75
C GLY A 230 -9.00 8.32 17.45
N ASN A 231 -8.69 9.08 18.49
CA ASN A 231 -8.34 10.50 18.41
C ASN A 231 -6.83 10.77 18.41
N ARG A 232 -5.99 9.73 18.35
CA ARG A 232 -4.54 9.84 18.46
C ARG A 232 -3.82 9.25 17.26
N VAL A 233 -3.04 10.06 16.56
CA VAL A 233 -2.00 9.57 15.65
C VAL A 233 -0.82 9.11 16.50
N LEU A 234 -0.41 7.86 16.32
CA LEU A 234 0.67 7.27 17.10
C LEU A 234 2.02 7.83 16.65
N ASP A 235 2.84 8.24 17.62
CA ASP A 235 4.22 8.63 17.37
C ASP A 235 5.17 7.42 17.26
N LYS A 236 6.43 7.67 16.88
CA LYS A 236 7.44 6.61 16.69
C LYS A 236 7.68 5.78 17.95
N VAL A 237 7.56 6.37 19.14
CA VAL A 237 7.75 5.66 20.41
C VAL A 237 6.58 4.73 20.64
N GLN A 238 5.35 5.20 20.42
CA GLN A 238 4.12 4.40 20.50
C GLN A 238 4.14 3.24 19.50
N LEU A 239 4.51 3.49 18.24
CA LEU A 239 4.67 2.44 17.22
C LEU A 239 5.72 1.40 17.65
N GLY A 240 6.86 1.83 18.18
CA GLY A 240 7.90 0.94 18.68
C GLY A 240 7.47 0.07 19.87
N ILE A 241 6.53 0.54 20.71
CA ILE A 241 5.95 -0.25 21.80
C ILE A 241 5.08 -1.38 21.23
N LEU A 242 4.22 -1.06 20.25
CA LEU A 242 3.40 -2.05 19.55
C LEU A 242 4.25 -3.08 18.80
N ALA A 243 5.31 -2.62 18.11
CA ALA A 243 6.25 -3.48 17.39
C ALA A 243 6.94 -4.49 18.31
N LYS A 244 7.16 -4.14 19.58
CA LYS A 244 7.72 -5.03 20.62
C LYS A 244 6.69 -5.96 21.27
N GLY A 245 5.45 -6.00 20.77
CA GLY A 245 4.38 -6.84 21.30
C GLY A 245 3.79 -6.37 22.63
N ASN A 246 3.93 -5.08 22.97
CA ASN A 246 3.33 -4.49 24.16
C ASN A 246 2.04 -3.74 23.81
N ALA A 247 1.16 -3.54 24.80
CA ALA A 247 -0.04 -2.73 24.64
C ALA A 247 0.24 -1.25 24.90
N LEU A 248 -0.57 -0.40 24.27
CA LEU A 248 -0.65 1.04 24.52
C LEU A 248 -1.92 1.37 25.29
N TYR A 249 -1.79 2.32 26.21
CA TYR A 249 -2.89 3.07 26.79
C TYR A 249 -2.94 4.47 26.18
N LEU A 250 -4.10 4.84 25.62
CA LEU A 250 -4.34 6.07 24.87
C LEU A 250 -5.40 6.93 25.60
N PRO A 251 -5.02 7.72 26.62
CA PRO A 251 -5.96 8.52 27.41
C PRO A 251 -6.75 9.54 26.57
N GLU A 252 -6.26 9.91 25.39
CA GLU A 252 -6.98 10.76 24.42
C GLU A 252 -8.31 10.14 23.96
N ASN A 253 -8.45 8.82 24.11
CA ASN A 253 -9.65 8.07 23.78
C ASN A 253 -10.58 7.87 24.98
N ASP A 254 -10.26 8.40 26.17
CA ASP A 254 -11.09 8.32 27.39
C ASP A 254 -12.30 9.27 27.33
N ARG A 255 -13.14 9.04 26.32
CA ARG A 255 -14.43 9.69 26.09
C ARG A 255 -15.46 8.61 25.76
N PRO A 256 -16.74 8.77 26.11
CA PRO A 256 -17.77 7.76 25.88
C PRO A 256 -17.79 7.20 24.44
N ALA A 257 -17.63 8.05 23.42
CA ALA A 257 -17.67 7.65 22.01
C ALA A 257 -16.45 6.83 21.54
N SER A 258 -15.28 7.01 22.17
CA SER A 258 -14.02 6.38 21.76
C SER A 258 -13.45 5.41 22.80
N ARG A 259 -14.18 5.17 23.90
CA ARG A 259 -13.68 4.38 25.04
C ARG A 259 -13.28 2.96 24.65
N HIS A 260 -13.92 2.37 23.64
CA HIS A 260 -13.54 1.06 23.11
C HIS A 260 -12.16 1.02 22.41
N LEU A 261 -11.50 2.18 22.23
CA LEU A 261 -10.17 2.37 21.64
C LEU A 261 -9.13 2.83 22.68
N LEU A 262 -9.46 2.70 23.97
CA LEU A 262 -8.61 3.17 25.07
C LEU A 262 -7.28 2.42 25.15
N TYR A 263 -7.30 1.15 24.76
CA TYR A 263 -6.13 0.30 24.65
C TYR A 263 -5.99 -0.22 23.23
N CYS A 264 -4.75 -0.37 22.76
CA CYS A 264 -4.46 -1.13 21.54
C CYS A 264 -3.22 -2.00 21.68
N MET A 265 -3.16 -3.09 20.92
CA MET A 265 -1.99 -3.97 20.81
C MET A 265 -1.87 -4.54 19.39
N ALA A 266 -0.65 -4.91 19.00
CA ALA A 266 -0.42 -5.64 17.76
C ALA A 266 -0.64 -7.15 17.99
N ASP A 267 -1.53 -7.77 17.22
CA ASP A 267 -1.67 -9.22 17.11
C ASP A 267 -0.97 -9.67 15.82
N PHE A 268 0.30 -10.09 15.96
CA PHE A 268 1.11 -10.55 14.83
C PHE A 268 0.63 -11.89 14.27
N THR A 269 -0.03 -12.73 15.08
CA THR A 269 -0.58 -14.01 14.60
C THR A 269 -1.74 -13.77 13.63
N ARG A 270 -2.61 -12.81 13.94
CA ARG A 270 -3.73 -12.41 13.06
C ARG A 270 -3.37 -11.29 12.09
N ASN A 271 -2.15 -10.78 12.16
CA ASN A 271 -1.66 -9.64 11.38
C ASN A 271 -2.57 -8.39 11.51
N LYS A 272 -3.06 -8.09 12.72
CA LYS A 272 -4.06 -7.03 12.97
C LYS A 272 -3.78 -6.23 14.23
N LEU A 273 -4.18 -4.96 14.22
CA LEU A 273 -4.26 -4.17 15.44
C LEU A 273 -5.54 -4.51 16.19
N LEU A 274 -5.42 -4.91 17.45
CA LEU A 274 -6.55 -5.10 18.36
C LEU A 274 -6.77 -3.83 19.18
N VAL A 275 -8.04 -3.52 19.45
CA VAL A 275 -8.46 -2.38 20.26
C VAL A 275 -9.43 -2.84 21.33
N SER A 276 -9.39 -2.20 22.49
CA SER A 276 -10.21 -2.55 23.65
C SER A 276 -10.47 -1.35 24.54
N GLY A 277 -11.59 -1.36 25.25
CA GLY A 277 -11.84 -0.42 26.36
C GLY A 277 -11.23 -0.85 27.69
N GLU A 278 -10.83 -2.13 27.78
CA GLU A 278 -10.19 -2.73 28.94
C GLU A 278 -8.73 -3.12 28.64
N PRO A 279 -7.84 -3.14 29.66
CA PRO A 279 -6.45 -3.53 29.49
C PRO A 279 -6.29 -4.94 28.90
N PHE A 280 -5.30 -5.12 28.02
CA PHE A 280 -4.90 -6.44 27.55
C PHE A 280 -4.07 -7.18 28.62
N PRO A 281 -4.04 -8.53 28.61
CA PRO A 281 -3.24 -9.34 29.53
C PRO A 281 -1.75 -9.35 29.17
N ILE A 282 -1.20 -8.20 28.76
CA ILE A 282 0.19 -7.99 28.40
C ILE A 282 0.67 -6.66 28.99
N ARG A 283 1.99 -6.44 28.97
CA ARG A 283 2.57 -5.20 29.50
C ARG A 283 2.03 -4.01 28.71
N THR A 284 1.46 -3.06 29.45
CA THR A 284 0.84 -1.86 28.88
C THR A 284 1.68 -0.63 29.20
N TYR A 285 1.82 0.28 28.23
CA TYR A 285 2.55 1.52 28.37
C TYR A 285 1.70 2.72 27.99
N ARG A 286 1.96 3.84 28.66
CA ARG A 286 1.54 5.18 28.27
C ARG A 286 2.78 5.97 27.88
N VAL A 287 2.73 6.70 26.78
CA VAL A 287 3.81 7.63 26.42
C VAL A 287 3.46 9.02 26.95
N LYS A 288 4.38 9.64 27.67
CA LYS A 288 4.28 11.03 28.14
C LYS A 288 5.57 11.75 27.79
N ASP A 289 5.47 12.89 27.11
CA ASP A 289 6.64 13.69 26.69
C ASP A 289 7.69 12.86 25.91
N GLY A 290 7.22 11.91 25.10
CA GLY A 290 8.07 10.98 24.33
C GLY A 290 8.67 9.81 25.14
N ILE A 291 8.37 9.71 26.44
CA ILE A 291 8.93 8.70 27.33
C ILE A 291 7.85 7.63 27.65
N PRO A 292 8.16 6.34 27.47
CA PRO A 292 7.24 5.26 27.81
C PRO A 292 7.21 4.97 29.32
N HIS A 293 6.02 4.99 29.91
CA HIS A 293 5.75 4.65 31.30
C HIS A 293 4.86 3.41 31.40
N PRO A 294 5.22 2.38 32.18
CA PRO A 294 4.35 1.21 32.37
C PRO A 294 3.08 1.63 33.11
N VAL A 295 1.94 1.09 32.67
CA VAL A 295 0.63 1.27 33.33
C VAL A 295 0.39 0.07 34.23
N SER A 296 0.25 0.30 35.53
CA SER A 296 -0.09 -0.75 36.49
C SER A 296 -1.52 -1.24 36.24
N PRO A 297 -1.82 -2.55 36.33
CA PRO A 297 -3.18 -3.09 36.13
C PRO A 297 -4.26 -2.61 37.12
N GLN A 298 -3.95 -1.70 38.04
CA GLN A 298 -4.90 -1.13 39.00
C GLN A 298 -4.50 0.30 39.39
N GLU A 299 -4.94 1.30 38.62
CA GLU A 299 -5.39 2.53 39.26
C GLU A 299 -6.91 2.38 39.44
N LYS A 300 -7.30 1.81 40.60
CA LYS A 300 -8.65 2.05 41.09
C LYS A 300 -8.80 3.56 41.17
N ILE A 301 -9.69 4.11 40.34
CA ILE A 301 -10.14 5.50 40.40
C ILE A 301 -10.31 5.86 41.87
N PRO A 302 -9.63 6.89 42.41
CA PRO A 302 -9.87 7.27 43.79
C PRO A 302 -11.32 7.76 43.86
N GLU A 303 -12.16 7.01 44.57
CA GLU A 303 -13.48 7.48 44.95
C GLU A 303 -13.31 8.87 45.55
N LYS A 304 -13.93 9.87 44.92
CA LYS A 304 -14.04 11.21 45.49
C LYS A 304 -14.66 11.04 46.87
N ARG A 305 -13.84 11.18 47.93
CA ARG A 305 -14.32 11.30 49.31
C ARG A 305 -15.39 12.38 49.33
N LYS A 306 -16.65 11.96 49.50
CA LYS A 306 -17.75 12.87 49.83
C LYS A 306 -17.40 13.51 51.18
N THR A 307 -17.02 14.77 51.15
CA THR A 307 -16.92 15.59 52.36
C THR A 307 -18.33 15.72 52.98
N PRO A 308 -18.51 15.47 54.28
CA PRO A 308 -19.81 15.65 54.91
C PRO A 308 -20.12 17.15 54.98
N ARG A 309 -21.24 17.56 54.38
CA ARG A 309 -21.79 18.91 54.54
C ARG A 309 -22.11 19.14 56.02
N LYS A 310 -21.43 20.10 56.65
CA LYS A 310 -21.85 20.67 57.93
C LYS A 310 -23.21 21.35 57.76
N SER A 311 -24.23 20.82 58.42
CA SER A 311 -25.50 21.51 58.63
C SER A 311 -25.25 22.70 59.57
N THR A 312 -25.40 23.92 59.04
CA THR A 312 -25.57 25.11 59.87
C THR A 312 -27.04 25.49 59.80
N GLY A 313 -27.75 25.23 60.88
CA GLY A 313 -29.11 25.72 61.06
C GLY A 313 -29.11 27.23 61.18
N ARG A 314 -30.12 27.86 60.59
CA ARG A 314 -30.52 29.22 60.96
C ARG A 314 -32.04 29.27 61.06
N LYS A 315 -32.50 29.42 62.30
CA LYS A 315 -33.87 29.81 62.65
C LYS A 315 -34.15 31.18 62.02
N ILE A 316 -35.34 31.35 61.47
CA ILE A 316 -35.91 32.65 61.15
C ILE A 316 -37.25 32.71 61.89
N SER A 317 -37.35 33.74 62.75
CA SER A 317 -38.60 34.23 63.34
C SER A 317 -39.42 34.98 62.30
#